data_AF-A0A8H5CSR4-F1
#
_entry.id   AF-A0A8H5CSR4-F1
#
_cell.length_a   1.000
_cell.length_b   1.000
_cell.length_c   1.000
_cell.angle_alpha   90.00
_cell.angle_beta   90.00
_cell.angle_gamma   90.00
#
_symmetry.space_group_name_H-M   'P 1'
#
loop_
_entity.id
_entity.type
_entity.pdbx_description
1 polymer ?
#
loop_
_entity_poly.entity_id
_entity_poly.type
_entity_poly.pdbx_seq_one_letter_code
_entity_poly.pdbx_strand_id
1 'polypeptide(L)'
;MSHAIIAPLGGGVQPRLEINTLVHDNRQFSLYIQALTKMQQVDQALTPSFFQVAGIHGLPFVTYDGAVGQNGFTANPNNQWAGYCTHGSTLFPTWHRPYVMLIEQIINQHAQQIAGTYTTSDKNEWIDAATKLRQPYWDWAQQIVPPPQVISMNQVEITAPDGSRRNVTNPLIRYTFQRIEAGYNFPRPYNRWKTTLRQPDSTAANAKDNVPRLISILQNSQRDVTADTYTTLTTVHDWRQFSNHDPTFGNGNSIESVHDNIHVLVGGNGDMSDPSVAAFDPIFFLHHANVDRMISLWSALNPGVWLTAGNAQLGTYTLGYNQSVGASTPLTPFWKSQSSFWLSTDVVDINALGYTYPEFQNVNTADQNALKTAIGQYVNATYGPQSPVMTGRRSGSSRRDLGDLFGRHGGNKRRHHELASRVLGGGRLGQMLGDIFGGRGGTYSDWNVRVEFDRMEVGRSFSVIFFMDSVPEDPQEWLTCDQFVGAHHAFVRGTDSCEACANGMKTREEGFVSLNHHIADKSDLLSFAADLVAPLLGKKLQWRVLSTDGKVIDLKSLQVTVLEVPLHLSPGAYLPTVGKVVSWQNITQGRNGGSY
;
A
#
# COMPACT_ATOMS: atom_id res chain seq x y z
N MET A 1 -26.40 -24.78 6.86
CA MET A 1 -24.98 -25.19 6.78
C MET A 1 -24.22 -24.41 7.83
N SER A 2 -23.09 -24.94 8.34
CA SER A 2 -22.26 -24.21 9.31
C SER A 2 -21.24 -23.34 8.57
N HIS A 3 -21.15 -22.07 8.94
CA HIS A 3 -20.26 -21.07 8.34
C HIS A 3 -18.83 -21.18 8.88
N ALA A 4 -17.86 -20.79 8.06
CA ALA A 4 -16.46 -20.65 8.43
C ALA A 4 -16.25 -19.38 9.27
N ILE A 5 -16.17 -19.56 10.59
CA ILE A 5 -16.02 -18.44 11.52
C ILE A 5 -14.58 -17.96 11.54
N ILE A 6 -14.40 -16.64 11.45
CA ILE A 6 -13.13 -15.96 11.66
C ILE A 6 -13.04 -15.59 13.14
N ALA A 7 -12.03 -16.11 13.82
CA ALA A 7 -11.81 -15.91 15.24
C ALA A 7 -10.33 -15.58 15.53
N PRO A 8 -10.04 -14.92 16.67
CA PRO A 8 -8.67 -14.77 17.14
C PRO A 8 -7.94 -16.12 17.19
N LEU A 9 -6.73 -16.15 16.65
CA LEU A 9 -5.89 -17.35 16.67
C LEU A 9 -5.49 -17.74 18.10
N GLY A 10 -5.26 -19.03 18.31
CA GLY A 10 -4.69 -19.54 19.56
C GLY A 10 -3.26 -19.02 19.81
N GLY A 11 -2.73 -19.27 21.01
CA GLY A 11 -1.36 -18.86 21.37
C GLY A 11 -1.23 -17.41 21.85
N GLY A 12 -2.35 -16.72 22.10
CA GLY A 12 -2.39 -15.35 22.57
C GLY A 12 -2.13 -14.31 21.48
N VAL A 13 -1.88 -13.07 21.89
CA VAL A 13 -1.59 -11.94 20.99
C VAL A 13 -0.15 -12.06 20.49
N GLN A 14 0.00 -12.21 19.17
CA GLN A 14 1.32 -12.37 18.52
C GLN A 14 1.52 -11.29 17.44
N PRO A 15 2.75 -10.80 17.24
CA PRO A 15 2.99 -9.77 16.25
C PRO A 15 2.90 -10.34 14.83
N ARG A 16 2.23 -9.63 13.92
CA ARG A 16 2.49 -9.78 12.48
C ARG A 16 3.91 -9.26 12.23
N LEU A 17 4.80 -10.12 11.75
CA LEU A 17 6.19 -9.74 11.51
C LEU A 17 6.35 -9.08 10.14
N GLU A 18 7.26 -8.11 10.05
CA GLU A 18 7.66 -7.54 8.76
C GLU A 18 8.34 -8.64 7.90
N ILE A 19 8.05 -8.68 6.60
CA ILE A 19 8.48 -9.77 5.73
C ILE A 19 10.00 -9.86 5.53
N ASN A 20 10.74 -8.75 5.48
CA ASN A 20 12.21 -8.74 5.52
C ASN A 20 12.75 -9.32 6.84
N THR A 21 11.99 -9.30 7.93
CA THR A 21 12.35 -10.00 9.18
C THR A 21 11.97 -11.48 9.12
N LEU A 22 10.74 -11.80 8.72
CA LEU A 22 10.22 -13.17 8.72
C LEU A 22 11.05 -14.10 7.81
N VAL A 23 11.53 -13.63 6.65
CA VAL A 23 12.35 -14.46 5.74
C VAL A 23 13.66 -14.97 6.36
N HIS A 24 14.08 -14.39 7.49
CA HIS A 24 15.26 -14.82 8.25
C HIS A 24 14.92 -15.76 9.43
N ASP A 25 13.64 -15.86 9.82
CA ASP A 25 13.17 -16.90 10.75
C ASP A 25 12.96 -18.20 9.98
N ASN A 26 13.92 -19.12 10.12
CA ASN A 26 13.86 -20.40 9.42
C ASN A 26 12.54 -21.16 9.66
N ARG A 27 12.01 -21.15 10.89
CA ARG A 27 10.85 -21.96 11.24
C ARG A 27 9.58 -21.34 10.69
N GLN A 28 9.34 -20.08 11.03
CA GLN A 28 8.15 -19.39 10.56
C GLN A 28 8.12 -19.25 9.04
N PHE A 29 9.24 -18.93 8.39
CA PHE A 29 9.31 -18.86 6.93
C PHE A 29 9.07 -20.21 6.27
N SER A 30 9.71 -21.29 6.77
CA SER A 30 9.48 -22.64 6.22
C SER A 30 8.02 -23.08 6.37
N LEU A 31 7.39 -22.79 7.51
CA LEU A 31 5.97 -23.09 7.75
C LEU A 31 5.06 -22.26 6.86
N TYR A 32 5.33 -20.96 6.72
CA TYR A 32 4.55 -20.05 5.87
C TYR A 32 4.56 -20.49 4.40
N ILE A 33 5.75 -20.80 3.86
CA ILE A 33 5.90 -21.30 2.48
C ILE A 33 5.15 -22.62 2.28
N GLN A 34 5.27 -23.57 3.21
CA GLN A 34 4.56 -24.85 3.11
C GLN A 34 3.03 -24.68 3.24
N ALA A 35 2.57 -23.84 4.16
CA ALA A 35 1.15 -23.59 4.38
C ALA A 35 0.49 -22.84 3.22
N LEU A 36 1.13 -21.79 2.68
CA LEU A 36 0.63 -21.08 1.51
C LEU A 36 0.61 -21.99 0.27
N THR A 37 1.66 -22.80 0.07
CA THR A 37 1.68 -23.82 -0.99
C THR A 37 0.50 -24.78 -0.85
N LYS A 38 0.23 -25.26 0.38
CA LYS A 38 -0.88 -26.16 0.66
C LYS A 38 -2.23 -25.51 0.35
N MET A 39 -2.44 -24.26 0.77
CA MET A 39 -3.66 -23.50 0.52
C MET A 39 -3.92 -23.28 -0.99
N GLN A 40 -2.86 -22.99 -1.76
CA GLN A 40 -2.94 -22.81 -3.22
C GLN A 40 -3.26 -24.12 -3.97
N GLN A 41 -2.96 -25.27 -3.37
CA GLN A 41 -3.26 -26.61 -3.91
C GLN A 41 -4.65 -27.14 -3.54
N VAL A 42 -5.36 -26.54 -2.58
CA VAL A 42 -6.75 -26.89 -2.27
C VAL A 42 -7.60 -26.64 -3.52
N ASP A 43 -8.51 -27.56 -3.87
CA ASP A 43 -9.39 -27.41 -5.04
C ASP A 43 -10.09 -26.04 -5.01
N GLN A 44 -9.98 -25.29 -6.10
CA GLN A 44 -10.49 -23.92 -6.18
C GLN A 44 -12.02 -23.78 -6.04
N ALA A 45 -12.80 -24.86 -6.04
CA ALA A 45 -14.22 -24.84 -5.70
C ALA A 45 -14.47 -24.82 -4.19
N LEU A 46 -13.47 -25.17 -3.37
CA LEU A 46 -13.63 -25.26 -1.92
C LEU A 46 -13.35 -23.90 -1.27
N THR A 47 -14.23 -23.51 -0.35
CA THR A 47 -14.17 -22.26 0.42
C THR A 47 -12.78 -21.93 1.00
N PRO A 48 -12.01 -22.85 1.62
CA PRO A 48 -10.70 -22.52 2.17
C PRO A 48 -9.57 -22.41 1.13
N SER A 49 -9.84 -22.63 -0.16
CA SER A 49 -8.82 -22.50 -1.20
C SER A 49 -8.35 -21.05 -1.35
N PHE A 50 -7.10 -20.89 -1.76
CA PHE A 50 -6.56 -19.56 -2.09
C PHE A 50 -7.42 -18.83 -3.12
N PHE A 51 -7.94 -19.56 -4.13
CA PHE A 51 -8.81 -18.99 -5.15
C PHE A 51 -10.12 -18.43 -4.58
N GLN A 52 -10.83 -19.17 -3.73
CA GLN A 52 -12.09 -18.68 -3.15
C GLN A 52 -11.85 -17.50 -2.22
N VAL A 53 -10.79 -17.53 -1.41
CA VAL A 53 -10.44 -16.41 -0.52
C VAL A 53 -10.03 -15.17 -1.32
N ALA A 54 -9.18 -15.31 -2.34
CA ALA A 54 -8.83 -14.21 -3.25
C ALA A 54 -10.07 -13.67 -4.00
N GLY A 55 -10.96 -14.57 -4.42
CA GLY A 55 -12.17 -14.23 -5.15
C GLY A 55 -13.24 -13.47 -4.35
N ILE A 56 -13.10 -13.39 -3.01
CA ILE A 56 -13.93 -12.49 -2.19
C ILE A 56 -13.77 -11.05 -2.66
N HIS A 57 -12.55 -10.63 -2.98
CA HIS A 57 -12.24 -9.26 -3.32
C HIS A 57 -13.01 -8.81 -4.56
N GLY A 58 -12.94 -9.58 -5.64
CA GLY A 58 -13.48 -9.24 -6.96
C GLY A 58 -14.07 -10.44 -7.70
N LEU A 59 -13.46 -10.78 -8.84
CA LEU A 59 -13.90 -11.92 -9.66
C LEU A 59 -13.71 -13.24 -8.90
N PRO A 60 -14.60 -14.23 -9.10
CA PRO A 60 -15.60 -14.30 -10.16
C PRO A 60 -16.99 -13.74 -9.80
N PHE A 61 -17.13 -12.89 -8.78
CA PHE A 61 -18.41 -12.32 -8.32
C PHE A 61 -19.43 -13.40 -7.92
N VAL A 62 -18.98 -14.39 -7.15
CA VAL A 62 -19.82 -15.46 -6.61
C VAL A 62 -19.94 -15.31 -5.09
N THR A 63 -20.96 -15.94 -4.51
CA THR A 63 -21.11 -15.94 -3.06
C THR A 63 -19.94 -16.65 -2.38
N TYR A 64 -19.44 -16.06 -1.29
CA TYR A 64 -18.50 -16.74 -0.39
C TYR A 64 -19.23 -17.21 0.86
N ASP A 65 -19.17 -18.51 1.15
CA ASP A 65 -19.74 -19.15 2.34
C ASP A 65 -21.21 -18.75 2.64
N GLY A 66 -22.01 -18.62 1.58
CA GLY A 66 -23.44 -18.28 1.66
C GLY A 66 -23.74 -16.85 2.10
N ALA A 67 -22.73 -15.98 2.24
CA ALA A 67 -22.93 -14.60 2.66
C ALA A 67 -23.60 -13.77 1.57
N VAL A 68 -24.91 -13.55 1.71
CA VAL A 68 -25.70 -12.71 0.79
C VAL A 68 -26.17 -11.45 1.52
N GLY A 69 -26.21 -10.32 0.80
CA GLY A 69 -26.76 -9.06 1.32
C GLY A 69 -28.29 -9.13 1.42
N GLN A 70 -28.89 -8.19 2.17
CA GLN A 70 -30.35 -8.14 2.39
C GLN A 70 -31.17 -7.98 1.10
N ASN A 71 -30.58 -7.42 0.04
CA ASN A 71 -31.27 -7.13 -1.22
C ASN A 71 -31.00 -8.16 -2.34
N GLY A 72 -30.26 -9.24 -2.05
CA GLY A 72 -29.76 -10.16 -3.09
C GLY A 72 -28.74 -9.48 -4.03
N PHE A 73 -27.93 -10.26 -4.74
CA PHE A 73 -27.02 -9.72 -5.74
C PHE A 73 -27.83 -9.27 -6.96
N THR A 74 -27.97 -7.96 -7.13
CA THR A 74 -28.55 -7.34 -8.32
C THR A 74 -27.50 -6.46 -8.97
N ALA A 75 -26.33 -7.03 -9.31
CA ALA A 75 -25.30 -6.26 -10.01
C ALA A 75 -25.91 -5.65 -11.27
N ASN A 76 -26.12 -4.35 -11.21
CA ASN A 76 -26.41 -3.57 -12.38
C ASN A 76 -25.05 -3.26 -13.02
N PRO A 77 -24.77 -3.80 -14.22
CA PRO A 77 -23.48 -3.60 -14.89
C PRO A 77 -23.16 -2.11 -15.13
N ASN A 78 -24.20 -1.25 -15.11
CA ASN A 78 -24.07 0.17 -15.36
C ASN A 78 -23.61 0.99 -14.15
N ASN A 79 -23.73 0.50 -12.91
CA ASN A 79 -23.42 1.32 -11.73
C ASN A 79 -23.00 0.58 -10.46
N GLN A 80 -22.70 -0.72 -10.52
CA GLN A 80 -22.35 -1.47 -9.31
C GLN A 80 -21.01 -2.22 -9.42
N TRP A 81 -20.16 -2.04 -8.41
CA TRP A 81 -19.02 -2.92 -8.14
C TRP A 81 -19.54 -4.28 -7.65
N ALA A 82 -19.13 -5.34 -8.33
CA ALA A 82 -19.70 -6.67 -8.13
C ALA A 82 -18.93 -7.54 -7.12
N GLY A 83 -17.72 -7.15 -6.70
CA GLY A 83 -16.95 -7.85 -5.66
C GLY A 83 -17.44 -7.51 -4.24
N TYR A 84 -16.99 -8.24 -3.22
CA TYR A 84 -17.34 -7.88 -1.84
C TYR A 84 -16.53 -6.69 -1.31
N CYS A 85 -15.34 -6.42 -1.86
CA CYS A 85 -14.45 -5.43 -1.27
C CYS A 85 -15.05 -4.02 -1.30
N THR A 86 -14.86 -3.29 -0.20
CA THR A 86 -15.32 -1.90 -0.08
C THR A 86 -14.18 -0.97 -0.46
N HIS A 87 -14.34 -0.22 -1.56
CA HIS A 87 -13.41 0.83 -2.01
C HIS A 87 -14.16 2.14 -2.22
N GLY A 88 -13.50 3.27 -1.99
CA GLY A 88 -14.10 4.60 -1.98
C GLY A 88 -15.16 4.73 -0.89
N SER A 89 -15.00 4.03 0.24
CA SER A 89 -16.00 4.00 1.31
C SER A 89 -15.34 4.08 2.67
N THR A 90 -16.00 4.71 3.64
CA THR A 90 -15.50 4.79 5.03
C THR A 90 -15.32 3.41 5.69
N LEU A 91 -15.84 2.35 5.07
CA LEU A 91 -15.61 0.95 5.48
C LEU A 91 -14.27 0.37 5.00
N PHE A 92 -13.58 0.95 4.01
CA PHE A 92 -12.36 0.41 3.39
C PHE A 92 -11.36 -0.11 4.43
N PRO A 93 -10.95 0.67 5.46
CA PRO A 93 -10.00 0.21 6.47
C PRO A 93 -10.52 -1.01 7.25
N THR A 94 -11.79 -0.95 7.66
CA THR A 94 -12.38 -1.94 8.56
C THR A 94 -12.79 -3.23 7.87
N TRP A 95 -13.10 -3.19 6.57
CA TRP A 95 -13.45 -4.36 5.79
C TRP A 95 -12.23 -5.23 5.45
N HIS A 96 -11.10 -4.61 5.10
CA HIS A 96 -9.88 -5.33 4.77
C HIS A 96 -9.21 -6.00 5.98
N ARG A 97 -9.44 -5.49 7.20
CA ARG A 97 -8.94 -6.08 8.46
C ARG A 97 -9.37 -7.55 8.69
N PRO A 98 -10.67 -7.91 8.73
CA PRO A 98 -11.11 -9.30 8.81
C PRO A 98 -10.80 -10.11 7.55
N TYR A 99 -10.56 -9.46 6.40
CA TYR A 99 -10.09 -10.16 5.20
C TYR A 99 -8.68 -10.73 5.39
N VAL A 100 -7.76 -9.93 5.96
CA VAL A 100 -6.41 -10.39 6.33
C VAL A 100 -6.49 -11.45 7.44
N MET A 101 -7.40 -11.30 8.41
CA MET A 101 -7.60 -12.33 9.45
C MET A 101 -8.05 -13.67 8.88
N LEU A 102 -8.90 -13.68 7.84
CA LEU A 102 -9.37 -14.91 7.20
C LEU A 102 -8.21 -15.71 6.58
N ILE A 103 -7.37 -15.06 5.77
CA ILE A 103 -6.23 -15.76 5.16
C ILE A 103 -5.21 -16.19 6.22
N GLU A 104 -4.96 -15.34 7.22
CA GLU A 104 -4.09 -15.63 8.35
C GLU A 104 -4.56 -16.89 9.10
N GLN A 105 -5.87 -17.01 9.31
CA GLN A 105 -6.46 -18.16 9.98
C GLN A 105 -6.24 -19.46 9.20
N ILE A 106 -6.47 -19.46 7.88
CA ILE A 106 -6.32 -20.65 7.04
C ILE A 106 -4.84 -21.04 6.91
N ILE A 107 -3.94 -20.07 6.72
CA ILE A 107 -2.49 -20.32 6.69
C ILE A 107 -2.03 -20.92 8.03
N ASN A 108 -2.47 -20.36 9.16
CA ASN A 108 -2.10 -20.87 10.48
C ASN A 108 -2.60 -22.30 10.69
N GLN A 109 -3.84 -22.61 10.29
CA GLN A 109 -4.38 -23.97 10.37
C GLN A 109 -3.52 -24.99 9.60
N HIS A 110 -3.11 -24.66 8.37
CA HIS A 110 -2.18 -25.50 7.61
C HIS A 110 -0.80 -25.58 8.28
N ALA A 111 -0.26 -24.47 8.77
CA ALA A 111 1.03 -24.45 9.46
C ALA A 111 1.04 -25.34 10.71
N GLN A 112 -0.03 -25.34 11.51
CA GLN A 112 -0.20 -26.22 12.66
C GLN A 112 -0.22 -27.70 12.27
N GLN A 113 -0.99 -28.04 11.23
CA GLN A 113 -1.04 -29.40 10.70
C GLN A 113 0.35 -29.86 10.25
N ILE A 114 1.06 -29.01 9.49
CA ILE A 114 2.40 -29.29 8.98
C ILE A 114 3.40 -29.43 10.11
N ALA A 115 3.41 -28.51 11.09
CA ALA A 115 4.29 -28.58 12.27
C ALA A 115 4.09 -29.89 13.06
N GLY A 116 2.85 -30.37 13.17
CA GLY A 116 2.52 -31.66 13.77
C GLY A 116 3.16 -32.88 13.09
N THR A 117 3.59 -32.74 11.82
CA THR A 117 4.25 -33.80 11.06
C THR A 117 5.78 -33.82 11.19
N TYR A 118 6.40 -32.82 11.83
CA TYR A 118 7.84 -32.82 12.02
C TYR A 118 8.27 -34.01 12.90
N THR A 119 9.37 -34.63 12.50
CA THR A 119 9.93 -35.85 13.12
C THR A 119 11.28 -35.62 13.80
N THR A 120 11.82 -34.42 13.67
CA THR A 120 13.06 -33.97 14.31
C THR A 120 12.88 -33.77 15.81
N SER A 121 13.99 -33.78 16.55
CA SER A 121 13.99 -33.61 18.01
C SER A 121 13.44 -32.26 18.48
N ASP A 122 13.47 -31.23 17.62
CA ASP A 122 12.98 -29.88 17.88
C ASP A 122 11.51 -29.68 17.47
N LYS A 123 10.73 -30.75 17.25
CA LYS A 123 9.30 -30.71 16.86
C LYS A 123 8.47 -29.69 17.65
N ASN A 124 8.68 -29.59 18.97
CA ASN A 124 7.92 -28.66 19.81
C ASN A 124 8.21 -27.19 19.46
N GLU A 125 9.42 -26.87 19.00
CA GLU A 125 9.79 -25.53 18.52
C GLU A 125 9.09 -25.21 17.19
N TRP A 126 8.83 -26.21 16.34
CA TRP A 126 8.03 -26.05 15.12
C TRP A 126 6.56 -25.80 15.42
N ILE A 127 5.99 -26.50 16.42
CA ILE A 127 4.61 -26.28 16.87
C ILE A 127 4.46 -24.88 17.50
N ASP A 128 5.44 -24.47 18.31
CA ASP A 128 5.48 -23.13 18.88
C ASP A 128 5.59 -22.05 17.79
N ALA A 129 6.46 -22.24 16.80
CA ALA A 129 6.58 -21.34 15.65
C ALA A 129 5.26 -21.25 14.84
N ALA A 130 4.58 -22.38 14.60
CA ALA A 130 3.26 -22.37 13.95
C ALA A 130 2.20 -21.65 14.80
N THR A 131 2.29 -21.74 16.13
CA THR A 131 1.36 -21.07 17.05
C THR A 131 1.54 -19.56 17.03
N LYS A 132 2.79 -19.11 16.89
CA LYS A 132 3.16 -17.70 16.80
C LYS A 132 3.00 -17.11 15.41
N LEU A 133 2.94 -17.94 14.37
CA LEU A 133 2.83 -17.49 12.99
C LEU A 133 1.57 -16.64 12.78
N ARG A 134 1.79 -15.44 12.24
CA ARG A 134 0.79 -14.46 11.80
C ARG A 134 1.10 -14.06 10.36
N GLN A 135 0.13 -13.48 9.66
CA GLN A 135 0.32 -13.01 8.28
C GLN A 135 1.36 -11.88 8.27
N PRO A 136 2.52 -12.06 7.59
CA PRO A 136 3.54 -11.02 7.56
C PRO A 136 3.09 -9.79 6.77
N TYR A 137 3.65 -8.63 7.10
CA TYR A 137 3.39 -7.38 6.39
C TYR A 137 4.61 -6.93 5.59
N TRP A 138 4.38 -6.24 4.46
CA TRP A 138 5.43 -5.61 3.66
C TRP A 138 5.44 -4.11 3.91
N ASP A 139 6.44 -3.61 4.64
CA ASP A 139 6.59 -2.17 4.94
C ASP A 139 7.11 -1.41 3.72
N TRP A 140 6.22 -1.17 2.76
CA TRP A 140 6.54 -0.46 1.55
C TRP A 140 6.94 1.02 1.79
N ALA A 141 6.55 1.60 2.93
CA ALA A 141 6.90 2.98 3.28
C ALA A 141 8.34 3.09 3.80
N GLN A 142 8.89 2.04 4.43
CA GLN A 142 10.29 1.98 4.82
C GLN A 142 11.19 1.37 3.74
N GLN A 143 10.75 0.26 3.14
CA GLN A 143 11.48 -0.49 2.12
C GLN A 143 10.52 -1.05 1.07
N ILE A 144 10.26 -0.25 0.04
CA ILE A 144 9.35 -0.55 -1.06
C ILE A 144 9.84 -1.66 -1.99
N VAL A 145 11.13 -2.01 -1.98
CA VAL A 145 11.57 -3.23 -2.67
C VAL A 145 11.57 -4.36 -1.65
N PRO A 146 10.58 -5.29 -1.69
CA PRO A 146 10.54 -6.40 -0.76
C PRO A 146 11.71 -7.37 -1.02
N PRO A 147 11.99 -8.31 -0.10
CA PRO A 147 13.16 -9.17 -0.22
C PRO A 147 13.07 -10.08 -1.46
N PRO A 148 14.19 -10.62 -1.97
CA PRO A 148 14.20 -11.48 -3.16
C PRO A 148 13.20 -12.64 -3.12
N GLN A 149 12.94 -13.20 -1.94
CA GLN A 149 11.96 -14.26 -1.65
C GLN A 149 10.51 -13.84 -1.95
N VAL A 150 10.23 -12.55 -2.09
CA VAL A 150 8.88 -12.03 -2.40
C VAL A 150 8.79 -11.52 -3.83
N ILE A 151 9.89 -10.99 -4.39
CA ILE A 151 9.86 -10.28 -5.69
C ILE A 151 10.46 -11.05 -6.87
N SER A 152 11.44 -11.94 -6.66
CA SER A 152 12.26 -12.46 -7.78
C SER A 152 12.63 -13.94 -7.73
N MET A 153 12.73 -14.53 -6.53
CA MET A 153 13.18 -15.92 -6.37
C MET A 153 12.06 -16.91 -6.69
N ASN A 154 12.12 -17.58 -7.85
CA ASN A 154 11.16 -18.63 -8.23
C ASN A 154 11.21 -19.87 -7.32
N GLN A 155 12.31 -20.07 -6.58
CA GLN A 155 12.46 -21.11 -5.58
C GLN A 155 13.03 -20.53 -4.30
N VAL A 156 12.63 -21.11 -3.17
CA VAL A 156 13.15 -20.75 -1.84
C VAL A 156 13.53 -22.02 -1.08
N GLU A 157 14.53 -21.91 -0.23
CA GLU A 157 14.95 -23.02 0.63
C GLU A 157 14.10 -23.05 1.91
N ILE A 158 13.59 -24.22 2.26
CA ILE A 158 12.86 -24.48 3.51
C ILE A 158 13.48 -25.65 4.26
N THR A 159 13.16 -25.77 5.55
CA THR A 159 13.34 -27.02 6.30
C THR A 159 12.05 -27.84 6.20
N ALA A 160 12.15 -29.09 5.75
CA ALA A 160 11.03 -30.01 5.61
C ALA A 160 10.76 -30.78 6.94
N PRO A 161 9.62 -31.49 7.08
CA PRO A 161 9.26 -32.21 8.30
C PRO A 161 10.24 -33.31 8.75
N ASP A 162 11.10 -33.80 7.85
CA ASP A 162 12.17 -34.75 8.14
C ASP A 162 13.49 -34.06 8.57
N GLY A 163 13.49 -32.73 8.68
CA GLY A 163 14.66 -31.91 9.01
C GLY A 163 15.56 -31.57 7.82
N SER A 164 15.30 -32.12 6.64
CA SER A 164 16.12 -31.84 5.45
C SER A 164 15.88 -30.43 4.90
N ARG A 165 16.95 -29.80 4.41
CA ARG A 165 16.86 -28.54 3.65
C ARG A 165 16.47 -28.84 2.21
N ARG A 166 15.43 -28.18 1.70
CA ARG A 166 14.92 -28.41 0.34
C ARG A 166 14.61 -27.10 -0.36
N ASN A 167 14.99 -26.99 -1.63
CA ASN A 167 14.50 -25.95 -2.51
C ASN A 167 13.12 -26.33 -3.03
N VAL A 168 12.14 -25.46 -2.80
CA VAL A 168 10.75 -25.63 -3.26
C VAL A 168 10.35 -24.48 -4.16
N THR A 169 9.37 -24.71 -5.03
CA THR A 169 8.74 -23.61 -5.78
C THR A 169 8.18 -22.58 -4.82
N ASN A 170 8.43 -21.30 -5.10
CA ASN A 170 8.05 -20.23 -4.22
C ASN A 170 6.58 -19.79 -4.46
N PRO A 171 5.66 -20.05 -3.52
CA PRO A 171 4.25 -19.67 -3.67
C PRO A 171 3.99 -18.16 -3.50
N LEU A 172 5.00 -17.35 -3.14
CA LEU A 172 4.88 -15.90 -3.00
C LEU A 172 5.04 -15.13 -4.31
N ILE A 173 5.64 -15.73 -5.35
CA ILE A 173 5.92 -15.01 -6.60
C ILE A 173 4.66 -14.83 -7.44
N ARG A 174 3.81 -15.86 -7.50
CA ARG A 174 2.58 -15.84 -8.29
C ARG A 174 1.64 -16.98 -7.86
N TYR A 175 0.35 -16.78 -8.05
CA TYR A 175 -0.62 -17.87 -7.98
C TYR A 175 -0.75 -18.55 -9.35
N THR A 176 -1.00 -19.87 -9.37
CA THR A 176 -1.32 -20.62 -10.59
C THR A 176 -2.76 -21.10 -10.52
N PHE A 177 -3.60 -20.64 -11.43
CA PHE A 177 -5.00 -21.05 -11.51
C PHE A 177 -5.08 -22.54 -11.89
N GLN A 178 -5.82 -23.33 -11.10
CA GLN A 178 -6.00 -24.76 -11.39
C GLN A 178 -6.90 -24.97 -12.62
N ARG A 179 -7.88 -24.09 -12.80
CA ARG A 179 -8.76 -23.96 -13.95
C ARG A 179 -9.22 -22.51 -14.12
N ILE A 180 -9.31 -22.07 -15.37
CA ILE A 180 -9.97 -20.82 -15.75
C ILE A 180 -11.22 -21.24 -16.49
N GLU A 181 -12.30 -21.43 -15.75
CA GLU A 181 -13.57 -21.87 -16.33
C GLU A 181 -14.18 -20.74 -17.17
N ALA A 182 -14.83 -21.10 -18.28
CA ALA A 182 -15.54 -20.13 -19.12
C ALA A 182 -16.60 -19.34 -18.32
N GLY A 183 -17.11 -19.90 -17.22
CA GLY A 183 -18.08 -19.24 -16.34
C GLY A 183 -17.52 -18.16 -15.42
N TYR A 184 -16.20 -18.05 -15.23
CA TYR A 184 -15.60 -17.01 -14.36
C TYR A 184 -15.46 -15.65 -15.03
N ASN A 185 -15.62 -15.57 -16.36
CA ASN A 185 -15.67 -14.32 -17.12
C ASN A 185 -14.51 -13.34 -16.85
N PHE A 186 -13.29 -13.86 -16.65
CA PHE A 186 -12.10 -13.02 -16.57
C PHE A 186 -11.96 -12.18 -17.85
N PRO A 187 -11.79 -10.84 -17.76
CA PRO A 187 -11.59 -10.01 -18.93
C PRO A 187 -10.18 -10.23 -19.51
N ARG A 188 -9.96 -9.72 -20.74
CA ARG A 188 -8.59 -9.70 -21.28
C ARG A 188 -7.77 -8.65 -20.51
N PRO A 189 -6.48 -8.89 -20.27
CA PRO A 189 -5.69 -10.07 -20.68
C PRO A 189 -5.78 -11.27 -19.71
N TYR A 190 -6.37 -11.12 -18.53
CA TYR A 190 -6.34 -12.10 -17.44
C TYR A 190 -6.84 -13.51 -17.83
N ASN A 191 -7.86 -13.61 -18.69
CA ASN A 191 -8.35 -14.90 -19.18
C ASN A 191 -7.33 -15.73 -20.00
N ARG A 192 -6.21 -15.14 -20.40
CA ARG A 192 -5.14 -15.82 -21.14
C ARG A 192 -3.97 -16.24 -20.27
N TRP A 193 -3.91 -15.77 -19.02
CA TRP A 193 -2.79 -16.02 -18.13
C TRP A 193 -3.12 -17.13 -17.15
N LYS A 194 -2.28 -18.16 -17.14
CA LYS A 194 -2.41 -19.29 -16.19
C LYS A 194 -1.93 -18.92 -14.79
N THR A 195 -1.21 -17.82 -14.66
CA THR A 195 -0.65 -17.33 -13.42
C THR A 195 -0.85 -15.83 -13.30
N THR A 196 -0.87 -15.32 -12.09
CA THR A 196 -0.81 -13.86 -11.87
C THR A 196 0.54 -13.31 -12.34
N LEU A 197 0.54 -12.08 -12.84
CA LEU A 197 1.72 -11.38 -13.34
C LEU A 197 1.85 -9.96 -12.75
N ARG A 198 3.10 -9.55 -12.52
CA ARG A 198 3.49 -8.23 -12.03
C ARG A 198 4.32 -7.50 -13.09
N GLN A 199 3.90 -6.28 -13.45
CA GLN A 199 4.53 -5.50 -14.53
C GLN A 199 4.81 -6.37 -15.78
N PRO A 200 3.80 -7.04 -16.36
CA PRO A 200 4.05 -7.98 -17.44
C PRO A 200 4.67 -7.31 -18.66
N ASP A 201 5.54 -8.03 -19.37
CA ASP A 201 6.21 -7.55 -20.58
C ASP A 201 5.28 -7.36 -21.80
N SER A 202 4.08 -7.95 -21.75
CA SER A 202 3.07 -7.89 -22.81
C SER A 202 1.68 -8.31 -22.30
N THR A 203 0.66 -8.21 -23.16
CA THR A 203 -0.70 -8.75 -22.92
C THR A 203 -0.94 -10.11 -23.60
N ALA A 204 0.12 -10.72 -24.14
CA ALA A 204 0.04 -12.00 -24.81
C ALA A 204 -0.16 -13.14 -23.81
N ALA A 205 -0.63 -14.30 -24.29
CA ALA A 205 -0.85 -15.47 -23.43
C ALA A 205 0.45 -16.03 -22.81
N ASN A 206 1.61 -15.71 -23.38
CA ASN A 206 2.93 -16.12 -22.92
C ASN A 206 3.69 -15.00 -22.18
N ALA A 207 2.99 -13.93 -21.76
CA ALA A 207 3.57 -12.82 -21.01
C ALA A 207 4.27 -13.30 -19.73
N LYS A 208 5.26 -12.52 -19.29
CA LYS A 208 6.06 -12.82 -18.09
C LYS A 208 6.20 -11.57 -17.22
N ASP A 209 6.47 -11.80 -15.94
CA ASP A 209 6.86 -10.73 -15.01
C ASP A 209 8.09 -9.98 -15.53
N ASN A 210 8.06 -8.65 -15.52
CA ASN A 210 9.24 -7.82 -15.75
C ASN A 210 9.82 -7.35 -14.41
N VAL A 211 10.51 -8.27 -13.72
CA VAL A 211 11.09 -8.02 -12.40
C VAL A 211 12.08 -6.84 -12.37
N PRO A 212 13.00 -6.68 -13.35
CA PRO A 212 13.90 -5.51 -13.36
C PRO A 212 13.14 -4.17 -13.44
N ARG A 213 12.11 -4.11 -14.29
CA ARG A 213 11.24 -2.93 -14.40
C ARG A 213 10.50 -2.66 -13.09
N LEU A 214 9.89 -3.70 -12.50
CA LEU A 214 9.19 -3.59 -11.22
C LEU A 214 10.10 -3.02 -10.13
N ILE A 215 11.32 -3.57 -9.99
CA ILE A 215 12.30 -3.05 -9.02
C ILE A 215 12.62 -1.57 -9.31
N SER A 216 12.85 -1.20 -10.57
CA SER A 216 13.15 0.18 -10.94
C SER A 216 12.01 1.14 -10.61
N ILE A 217 10.76 0.76 -10.90
CA ILE A 217 9.56 1.54 -10.59
C ILE A 217 9.44 1.73 -9.08
N LEU A 218 9.48 0.64 -8.32
CA LEU A 218 9.36 0.70 -6.85
C LEU A 218 10.48 1.58 -6.26
N GLN A 219 11.74 1.40 -6.69
CA GLN A 219 12.85 2.22 -6.21
C GLN A 219 12.67 3.72 -6.47
N ASN A 220 12.12 4.07 -7.64
CA ASN A 220 11.91 5.47 -8.00
C ASN A 220 10.74 6.09 -7.22
N SER A 221 9.73 5.29 -6.88
CA SER A 221 8.56 5.70 -6.08
C SER A 221 8.79 5.68 -4.56
N GLN A 222 9.89 5.11 -4.06
CA GLN A 222 10.13 4.93 -2.63
C GLN A 222 9.90 6.22 -1.82
N ARG A 223 10.48 7.34 -2.24
CA ARG A 223 10.44 8.57 -1.45
C ARG A 223 9.07 9.21 -1.41
N ASP A 224 8.36 9.17 -2.53
CA ASP A 224 7.00 9.67 -2.66
C ASP A 224 6.07 8.90 -1.71
N VAL A 225 6.11 7.58 -1.80
CA VAL A 225 5.34 6.66 -0.95
C VAL A 225 5.69 6.81 0.54
N THR A 226 6.96 6.99 0.89
CA THR A 226 7.36 7.28 2.29
C THR A 226 6.77 8.60 2.78
N ALA A 227 6.86 9.66 1.97
CA ALA A 227 6.38 10.99 2.32
C ALA A 227 4.84 11.01 2.46
N ASP A 228 4.14 10.40 1.52
CA ASP A 228 2.68 10.25 1.55
C ASP A 228 2.23 9.53 2.82
N THR A 229 2.88 8.41 3.16
CA THR A 229 2.59 7.66 4.40
C THR A 229 2.78 8.52 5.63
N TYR A 230 3.90 9.24 5.69
CA TYR A 230 4.20 10.10 6.82
C TYR A 230 3.15 11.21 6.96
N THR A 231 2.78 11.89 5.87
CA THR A 231 1.76 12.94 5.88
C THR A 231 0.39 12.39 6.25
N THR A 232 -0.01 11.23 5.72
CA THR A 232 -1.25 10.53 6.08
C THR A 232 -1.31 10.21 7.57
N LEU A 233 -0.22 9.69 8.16
CA LEU A 233 -0.20 9.32 9.57
C LEU A 233 -0.15 10.53 10.51
N THR A 234 0.47 11.63 10.09
CA THR A 234 0.83 12.73 11.00
C THR A 234 -0.03 13.97 10.89
N THR A 235 -0.71 14.18 9.76
CA THR A 235 -1.51 15.40 9.53
C THR A 235 -2.99 15.14 9.25
N VAL A 236 -3.38 13.90 8.95
CA VAL A 236 -4.78 13.53 8.73
C VAL A 236 -5.37 13.02 10.03
N HIS A 237 -6.37 13.71 10.56
CA HIS A 237 -6.95 13.42 11.89
C HIS A 237 -8.44 13.08 11.86
N ASP A 238 -9.08 13.15 10.70
CA ASP A 238 -10.49 12.79 10.49
C ASP A 238 -10.61 11.43 9.80
N TRP A 239 -11.57 10.60 10.23
CA TRP A 239 -11.75 9.27 9.65
C TRP A 239 -12.16 9.32 8.18
N ARG A 240 -13.01 10.25 7.76
CA ARG A 240 -13.49 10.30 6.38
C ARG A 240 -12.35 10.65 5.43
N GLN A 241 -11.53 11.63 5.79
CA GLN A 241 -10.31 11.95 5.03
C GLN A 241 -9.29 10.82 5.07
N PHE A 242 -9.09 10.18 6.24
CA PHE A 242 -8.12 9.10 6.36
C PHE A 242 -8.52 7.86 5.56
N SER A 243 -9.79 7.47 5.60
CA SER A 243 -10.20 6.10 5.26
C SER A 243 -10.35 5.80 3.77
N ASN A 244 -10.63 6.79 2.92
CA ASN A 244 -11.08 6.53 1.56
C ASN A 244 -10.86 7.69 0.58
N HIS A 245 -11.17 7.44 -0.69
CA HIS A 245 -11.04 8.38 -1.82
C HIS A 245 -11.95 9.62 -1.81
N ASP A 246 -12.90 9.74 -0.88
CA ASP A 246 -13.81 10.90 -0.84
C ASP A 246 -13.00 12.21 -0.79
N PRO A 247 -13.24 13.14 -1.73
CA PRO A 247 -12.55 14.43 -1.75
C PRO A 247 -13.01 15.24 -0.54
N THR A 248 -12.10 15.50 0.39
CA THR A 248 -12.38 16.24 1.63
C THR A 248 -11.74 17.62 1.63
N PHE A 249 -11.04 18.00 0.55
CA PHE A 249 -10.29 19.25 0.44
C PHE A 249 -9.21 19.35 1.54
N GLY A 250 -8.62 18.21 1.88
CA GLY A 250 -7.59 18.09 2.89
C GLY A 250 -6.21 18.53 2.40
N ASN A 251 -5.18 18.14 3.15
CA ASN A 251 -3.79 18.49 2.91
C ASN A 251 -2.86 17.26 2.85
N GLY A 252 -3.41 16.07 2.63
CA GLY A 252 -2.68 14.81 2.61
C GLY A 252 -3.54 13.66 2.12
N ASN A 253 -2.87 12.62 1.61
CA ASN A 253 -3.51 11.43 1.07
C ASN A 253 -4.32 10.66 2.12
N SER A 254 -5.40 10.01 1.68
CA SER A 254 -6.05 8.95 2.44
C SER A 254 -5.17 7.69 2.46
N ILE A 255 -5.39 6.77 3.40
CA ILE A 255 -4.71 5.47 3.36
C ILE A 255 -5.09 4.66 2.11
N GLU A 256 -6.30 4.85 1.58
CA GLU A 256 -6.75 4.20 0.34
C GLU A 256 -5.93 4.70 -0.86
N SER A 257 -5.67 6.01 -0.94
CA SER A 257 -4.83 6.62 -1.98
C SER A 257 -3.40 6.06 -1.96
N VAL A 258 -2.77 5.94 -0.77
CA VAL A 258 -1.41 5.37 -0.69
C VAL A 258 -1.43 3.86 -0.98
N HIS A 259 -2.50 3.16 -0.61
CA HIS A 259 -2.73 1.76 -0.96
C HIS A 259 -2.81 1.55 -2.48
N ASP A 260 -3.52 2.43 -3.18
CA ASP A 260 -3.72 2.39 -4.63
C ASP A 260 -2.40 2.57 -5.39
N ASN A 261 -1.52 3.41 -4.87
CA ASN A 261 -0.16 3.58 -5.41
C ASN A 261 0.57 2.23 -5.47
N ILE A 262 0.57 1.45 -4.37
CA ILE A 262 1.25 0.15 -4.35
C ILE A 262 0.62 -0.84 -5.33
N HIS A 263 -0.71 -0.86 -5.44
CA HIS A 263 -1.42 -1.69 -6.40
C HIS A 263 -1.00 -1.42 -7.85
N VAL A 264 -1.02 -0.15 -8.27
CA VAL A 264 -0.70 0.23 -9.64
C VAL A 264 0.80 0.10 -9.93
N LEU A 265 1.67 0.43 -8.98
CA LEU A 265 3.12 0.27 -9.12
C LEU A 265 3.53 -1.21 -9.25
N VAL A 266 2.90 -2.11 -8.51
CA VAL A 266 3.19 -3.56 -8.61
C VAL A 266 2.56 -4.18 -9.85
N GLY A 267 1.30 -3.83 -10.13
CA GLY A 267 0.55 -4.44 -11.23
C GLY A 267 1.01 -3.97 -12.59
N GLY A 268 1.12 -2.67 -12.82
CA GLY A 268 1.28 -2.12 -14.17
C GLY A 268 0.09 -2.53 -15.03
N ASN A 269 0.30 -3.36 -16.05
CA ASN A 269 -0.78 -3.97 -16.84
C ASN A 269 -1.18 -5.38 -16.34
N GLY A 270 -0.71 -5.76 -15.15
CA GLY A 270 -0.88 -7.07 -14.53
C GLY A 270 -2.07 -7.15 -13.57
N ASP A 271 -2.05 -8.15 -12.70
CA ASP A 271 -3.18 -8.46 -11.81
C ASP A 271 -3.30 -7.45 -10.67
N MET A 272 -2.19 -7.08 -10.02
CA MET A 272 -2.19 -6.18 -8.84
C MET A 272 -2.74 -4.79 -9.11
N SER A 273 -2.90 -4.38 -10.37
CA SER A 273 -3.41 -3.06 -10.78
C SER A 273 -4.89 -3.06 -11.16
N ASP A 274 -5.59 -4.19 -11.09
CA ASP A 274 -7.05 -4.26 -11.27
C ASP A 274 -7.70 -4.88 -10.03
N PRO A 275 -8.61 -4.16 -9.33
CA PRO A 275 -9.27 -4.67 -8.13
C PRO A 275 -10.03 -5.98 -8.36
N SER A 276 -10.43 -6.30 -9.60
CA SER A 276 -11.15 -7.53 -9.92
C SER A 276 -10.30 -8.78 -9.74
N VAL A 277 -8.97 -8.65 -9.85
CA VAL A 277 -8.04 -9.79 -9.85
C VAL A 277 -6.82 -9.62 -8.94
N ALA A 278 -6.59 -8.43 -8.37
CA ALA A 278 -5.41 -8.14 -7.56
C ALA A 278 -5.20 -9.13 -6.41
N ALA A 279 -6.26 -9.56 -5.74
CA ALA A 279 -6.18 -10.49 -4.62
C ALA A 279 -5.70 -11.90 -4.98
N PHE A 280 -5.68 -12.26 -6.27
CA PHE A 280 -5.07 -13.52 -6.71
C PHE A 280 -3.55 -13.48 -6.66
N ASP A 281 -2.91 -12.31 -6.64
CA ASP A 281 -1.46 -12.24 -6.45
C ASP A 281 -1.13 -12.39 -4.96
N PRO A 282 -0.29 -13.36 -4.54
CA PRO A 282 0.08 -13.56 -3.14
C PRO A 282 0.63 -12.32 -2.41
N ILE A 283 1.26 -11.37 -3.12
CA ILE A 283 1.76 -10.13 -2.50
C ILE A 283 0.64 -9.23 -1.98
N PHE A 284 -0.59 -9.38 -2.50
CA PHE A 284 -1.77 -8.67 -2.03
C PHE A 284 -1.92 -8.74 -0.52
N PHE A 285 -1.77 -9.92 0.06
CA PHE A 285 -1.97 -10.12 1.50
C PHE A 285 -0.78 -9.64 2.34
N LEU A 286 0.41 -9.45 1.76
CA LEU A 286 1.52 -8.75 2.42
C LEU A 286 1.27 -7.24 2.45
N HIS A 287 0.77 -6.70 1.34
CA HIS A 287 0.39 -5.30 1.20
C HIS A 287 -0.75 -4.94 2.15
N HIS A 288 -1.85 -5.70 2.15
CA HIS A 288 -3.02 -5.44 3.00
C HIS A 288 -2.75 -5.65 4.49
N ALA A 289 -1.79 -6.52 4.86
CA ALA A 289 -1.32 -6.60 6.23
C ALA A 289 -0.56 -5.32 6.65
N ASN A 290 0.14 -4.65 5.74
CA ASN A 290 0.77 -3.35 6.03
C ASN A 290 -0.26 -2.21 6.04
N VAL A 291 -1.29 -2.25 5.19
CA VAL A 291 -2.42 -1.30 5.27
C VAL A 291 -3.10 -1.40 6.63
N ASP A 292 -3.37 -2.62 7.09
CA ASP A 292 -3.91 -2.88 8.43
C ASP A 292 -3.02 -2.34 9.56
N ARG A 293 -1.71 -2.44 9.38
CA ARG A 293 -0.71 -1.84 10.26
C ARG A 293 -0.77 -0.31 10.26
N MET A 294 -0.85 0.33 9.09
CA MET A 294 -0.99 1.79 8.98
C MET A 294 -2.26 2.29 9.66
N ILE A 295 -3.37 1.54 9.56
CA ILE A 295 -4.61 1.84 10.27
C ILE A 295 -4.38 1.80 11.79
N SER A 296 -3.66 0.78 12.28
CA SER A 296 -3.35 0.64 13.70
C SER A 296 -2.43 1.76 14.22
N LEU A 297 -1.42 2.17 13.44
CA LEU A 297 -0.57 3.31 13.74
C LEU A 297 -1.39 4.61 13.80
N TRP A 298 -2.23 4.84 12.79
CA TRP A 298 -3.09 6.03 12.72
C TRP A 298 -4.06 6.11 13.90
N SER A 299 -4.69 4.98 14.29
CA SER A 299 -5.60 4.94 15.43
C SER A 299 -4.91 5.25 16.76
N ALA A 300 -3.66 4.83 16.93
CA ALA A 300 -2.87 5.19 18.10
C ALA A 300 -2.51 6.69 18.14
N LEU A 301 -2.36 7.33 16.97
CA LEU A 301 -2.11 8.77 16.86
C LEU A 301 -3.38 9.62 17.02
N ASN A 302 -4.55 9.03 16.76
CA ASN A 302 -5.86 9.67 16.78
C ASN A 302 -6.82 8.97 17.75
N PRO A 303 -6.49 8.90 19.06
CA PRO A 303 -7.30 8.18 20.03
C PRO A 303 -8.71 8.76 20.09
N GLY A 304 -9.71 7.88 20.08
CA GLY A 304 -11.13 8.26 20.09
C GLY A 304 -11.72 8.60 18.72
N VAL A 305 -10.91 8.65 17.66
CA VAL A 305 -11.40 8.79 16.28
C VAL A 305 -11.53 7.40 15.66
N TRP A 306 -12.71 7.10 15.16
CA TRP A 306 -13.00 5.87 14.43
C TRP A 306 -14.05 6.14 13.36
N LEU A 307 -14.64 5.08 12.80
CA LEU A 307 -15.53 5.16 11.65
C LEU A 307 -16.62 6.23 11.78
N THR A 308 -16.65 7.13 10.81
CA THR A 308 -17.74 8.05 10.52
C THR A 308 -18.64 7.50 9.42
N ALA A 309 -19.94 7.81 9.50
CA ALA A 309 -20.91 7.35 8.51
C ALA A 309 -20.57 7.90 7.12
N GLY A 310 -20.78 7.08 6.11
CA GLY A 310 -20.48 7.40 4.71
C GLY A 310 -21.45 6.69 3.78
N ASN A 311 -21.01 6.41 2.56
CA ASN A 311 -21.76 5.59 1.62
C ASN A 311 -20.85 4.54 0.97
N ALA A 312 -21.46 3.56 0.30
CA ALA A 312 -20.75 2.50 -0.41
C ALA A 312 -20.29 2.92 -1.83
N GLN A 313 -20.42 4.18 -2.23
CA GLN A 313 -20.17 4.70 -3.59
C GLN A 313 -20.72 3.78 -4.69
N LEU A 314 -19.87 2.98 -5.35
CA LEU A 314 -20.25 2.05 -6.40
C LEU A 314 -20.94 0.78 -5.87
N GLY A 315 -21.22 0.67 -4.57
CA GLY A 315 -21.75 -0.54 -3.94
C GLY A 315 -20.73 -1.67 -3.84
N THR A 316 -21.20 -2.85 -3.45
CA THR A 316 -20.45 -4.11 -3.42
C THR A 316 -21.40 -5.25 -3.80
N TYR A 317 -20.93 -6.50 -3.69
CA TYR A 317 -21.77 -7.70 -3.82
C TYR A 317 -23.01 -7.67 -2.91
N THR A 318 -22.90 -7.06 -1.72
CA THR A 318 -23.95 -7.05 -0.69
C THR A 318 -24.50 -5.67 -0.36
N LEU A 319 -23.81 -4.61 -0.77
CA LEU A 319 -24.20 -3.21 -0.57
C LEU A 319 -24.65 -2.59 -1.89
N GLY A 320 -25.81 -1.92 -1.90
CA GLY A 320 -26.30 -1.23 -3.07
C GLY A 320 -25.47 0.02 -3.43
N TYR A 321 -25.63 0.49 -4.67
CA TYR A 321 -25.07 1.76 -5.11
C TYR A 321 -25.43 2.89 -4.15
N ASN A 322 -24.41 3.63 -3.70
CA ASN A 322 -24.51 4.77 -2.79
C ASN A 322 -25.28 4.47 -1.49
N GLN A 323 -25.40 3.20 -1.09
CA GLN A 323 -26.05 2.82 0.15
C GLN A 323 -25.32 3.44 1.34
N SER A 324 -26.07 3.98 2.31
CA SER A 324 -25.52 4.51 3.55
C SER A 324 -24.83 3.39 4.35
N VAL A 325 -23.63 3.68 4.84
CA VAL A 325 -22.83 2.76 5.65
C VAL A 325 -22.35 3.42 6.95
N GLY A 326 -22.13 2.60 7.97
CA GLY A 326 -21.74 3.05 9.30
C GLY A 326 -21.15 1.92 10.13
N ALA A 327 -20.94 2.19 11.42
CA ALA A 327 -20.19 1.28 12.29
C ALA A 327 -20.88 -0.07 12.52
N SER A 328 -22.20 -0.13 12.33
CA SER A 328 -23.04 -1.32 12.43
C SER A 328 -23.30 -2.01 11.08
N THR A 329 -22.71 -1.52 9.98
CA THR A 329 -22.83 -2.18 8.68
C THR A 329 -22.08 -3.53 8.71
N PRO A 330 -22.73 -4.65 8.34
CA PRO A 330 -22.08 -5.95 8.23
C PRO A 330 -20.87 -5.93 7.28
N LEU A 331 -19.71 -6.36 7.76
CA LEU A 331 -18.51 -6.54 6.95
C LEU A 331 -18.56 -7.92 6.26
N THR A 332 -19.48 -8.08 5.31
CA THR A 332 -19.62 -9.33 4.55
C THR A 332 -18.41 -9.58 3.65
N PRO A 333 -17.97 -10.83 3.44
CA PRO A 333 -18.62 -12.08 3.86
C PRO A 333 -18.09 -12.64 5.20
N PHE A 334 -17.50 -11.80 6.05
CA PHE A 334 -16.72 -12.26 7.19
C PHE A 334 -17.62 -12.62 8.39
N TRP A 335 -17.89 -13.92 8.56
CA TRP A 335 -18.67 -14.43 9.68
C TRP A 335 -17.89 -14.34 11.00
N LYS A 336 -18.46 -13.64 12.00
CA LYS A 336 -17.99 -13.59 13.39
C LYS A 336 -18.61 -14.71 14.23
N SER A 337 -19.83 -15.10 13.90
CA SER A 337 -20.53 -16.25 14.47
C SER A 337 -21.40 -16.91 13.40
N GLN A 338 -22.07 -18.01 13.75
CA GLN A 338 -22.95 -18.73 12.82
C GLN A 338 -24.18 -17.91 12.39
N SER A 339 -24.42 -16.74 13.00
CA SER A 339 -25.57 -15.87 12.70
C SER A 339 -25.21 -14.39 12.54
N SER A 340 -23.94 -14.01 12.67
CA SER A 340 -23.52 -12.61 12.61
C SER A 340 -22.20 -12.41 11.88
N PHE A 341 -22.13 -11.32 11.11
CA PHE A 341 -20.90 -10.84 10.49
C PHE A 341 -20.08 -9.98 11.46
N TRP A 342 -18.80 -9.82 11.17
CA TRP A 342 -17.96 -8.80 11.78
C TRP A 342 -18.49 -7.40 11.47
N LEU A 343 -18.31 -6.47 12.41
CA LEU A 343 -18.66 -5.06 12.29
C LEU A 343 -17.43 -4.17 12.46
N SER A 344 -17.50 -2.92 11.98
CA SER A 344 -16.43 -1.94 12.22
C SER A 344 -16.20 -1.66 13.70
N THR A 345 -17.22 -1.82 14.55
CA THR A 345 -17.09 -1.73 16.02
C THR A 345 -16.32 -2.89 16.64
N ASP A 346 -16.28 -4.04 15.97
CA ASP A 346 -15.62 -5.24 16.50
C ASP A 346 -14.12 -5.28 16.21
N VAL A 347 -13.65 -4.46 15.27
CA VAL A 347 -12.28 -4.54 14.73
C VAL A 347 -11.41 -3.35 15.10
N VAL A 348 -11.77 -2.62 16.16
CA VAL A 348 -11.00 -1.46 16.66
C VAL A 348 -9.69 -1.91 17.33
N ASP A 349 -9.81 -2.80 18.32
CA ASP A 349 -8.69 -3.27 19.14
C ASP A 349 -8.07 -4.53 18.54
N ILE A 350 -6.89 -4.38 17.93
CA ILE A 350 -6.16 -5.50 17.31
C ILE A 350 -5.75 -6.58 18.32
N ASN A 351 -5.51 -6.22 19.59
CA ASN A 351 -5.17 -7.21 20.61
C ASN A 351 -6.36 -8.13 20.89
N ALA A 352 -7.58 -7.60 20.90
CA ALA A 352 -8.80 -8.39 21.00
C ALA A 352 -9.02 -9.31 19.77
N LEU A 353 -8.41 -8.98 18.62
CA LEU A 353 -8.40 -9.80 17.41
C LEU A 353 -7.29 -10.88 17.41
N GLY A 354 -6.44 -10.94 18.43
CA GLY A 354 -5.41 -11.98 18.60
C GLY A 354 -4.09 -11.72 17.86
N TYR A 355 -3.86 -10.48 17.42
CA TYR A 355 -2.58 -10.07 16.82
C TYR A 355 -2.18 -8.66 17.24
N THR A 356 -0.91 -8.32 17.00
CA THR A 356 -0.37 -6.97 17.21
C THR A 356 0.71 -6.67 16.16
N TYR A 357 1.43 -5.57 16.30
CA TYR A 357 2.63 -5.27 15.51
C TYR A 357 3.84 -5.00 16.43
N PRO A 358 5.09 -5.25 16.00
CA PRO A 358 6.28 -5.15 16.84
C PRO A 358 6.40 -3.82 17.60
N GLU A 359 6.03 -2.71 16.97
CA GLU A 359 6.09 -1.36 17.54
C GLU A 359 5.09 -1.12 18.69
N PHE A 360 4.12 -2.00 18.90
CA PHE A 360 3.17 -1.92 20.03
C PHE A 360 3.56 -2.79 21.22
N GLN A 361 4.47 -3.77 21.06
CA GLN A 361 4.71 -4.80 22.08
C GLN A 361 5.36 -4.29 23.37
N ASN A 362 6.12 -3.20 23.30
CA ASN A 362 6.84 -2.61 24.45
C ASN A 362 6.25 -1.28 24.90
N VAL A 363 4.99 -1.02 24.56
CA VAL A 363 4.29 0.23 24.85
C VAL A 363 3.13 -0.06 25.79
N ASN A 364 2.90 0.81 26.77
CA ASN A 364 1.71 0.72 27.62
C ASN A 364 0.46 1.10 26.80
N THR A 365 -0.18 0.12 26.17
CA THR A 365 -1.38 0.33 25.33
C THR A 365 -2.61 0.76 26.12
N ALA A 366 -2.59 0.65 27.46
CA ALA A 366 -3.68 1.15 28.32
C ALA A 366 -3.61 2.66 28.57
N ASP A 367 -2.42 3.26 28.45
CA ASP A 367 -2.22 4.71 28.55
C ASP A 367 -2.17 5.31 27.14
N GLN A 368 -3.27 5.95 26.73
CA GLN A 368 -3.42 6.54 25.40
C GLN A 368 -2.38 7.63 25.11
N ASN A 369 -1.92 8.39 26.12
CA ASN A 369 -0.91 9.42 25.92
C ASN A 369 0.48 8.81 25.73
N ALA A 370 0.82 7.79 26.53
CA ALA A 370 2.06 7.05 26.38
C ALA A 370 2.11 6.32 25.02
N LEU A 371 0.99 5.70 24.62
CA LEU A 371 0.83 5.04 23.33
C LEU A 371 1.02 6.03 22.18
N LYS A 372 0.26 7.13 22.17
CA LYS A 372 0.37 8.17 21.15
C LYS A 372 1.79 8.73 21.04
N THR A 373 2.46 8.96 22.17
CA THR A 373 3.83 9.47 22.19
C THR A 373 4.82 8.46 21.61
N ALA A 374 4.77 7.20 22.05
CA ALA A 374 5.68 6.16 21.57
C ALA A 374 5.49 5.89 20.07
N ILE A 375 4.24 5.78 19.61
CA ILE A 375 3.93 5.57 18.19
C ILE A 375 4.29 6.81 17.37
N GLY A 376 4.05 8.02 17.86
CA GLY A 376 4.45 9.25 17.17
C GLY A 376 5.97 9.36 17.00
N GLN A 377 6.74 9.00 18.03
CA GLN A 377 8.20 8.91 17.94
C GLN A 377 8.65 7.84 16.96
N TYR A 378 8.01 6.67 16.97
CA TYR A 378 8.28 5.59 16.03
C TYR A 378 8.03 6.02 14.58
N VAL A 379 6.86 6.60 14.29
CA VAL A 379 6.48 7.10 12.96
C VAL A 379 7.46 8.17 12.47
N ASN A 380 7.83 9.12 13.34
CA ASN A 380 8.79 10.16 13.00
C ASN A 380 10.20 9.61 12.71
N ALA A 381 10.66 8.65 13.51
CA ALA A 381 11.96 8.01 13.29
C ALA A 381 11.98 7.13 12.04
N THR A 382 10.85 6.51 11.68
CA THR A 382 10.77 5.50 10.61
C THR A 382 10.46 6.13 9.25
N TYR A 383 9.57 7.13 9.20
CA TYR A 383 9.07 7.71 7.94
C TYR A 383 9.29 9.22 7.83
N GLY A 384 9.72 9.88 8.91
CA GLY A 384 9.93 11.33 8.89
C GLY A 384 11.11 11.76 8.00
N PRO A 385 11.27 13.07 7.73
CA PRO A 385 12.26 13.59 6.78
C PRO A 385 13.72 13.24 7.06
N GLN A 386 14.06 12.89 8.31
CA GLN A 386 15.40 12.46 8.72
C GLN A 386 15.63 10.95 8.61
N SER A 387 14.62 10.17 8.22
CA SER A 387 14.72 8.71 8.18
C SER A 387 15.67 8.21 7.10
N PRO A 388 16.50 7.20 7.38
CA PRO A 388 17.31 6.53 6.38
C PRO A 388 16.41 5.66 5.51
N VAL A 389 15.96 6.23 4.40
CA VAL A 389 15.30 5.45 3.35
C VAL A 389 16.28 4.41 2.82
N MET A 390 15.99 3.13 3.04
CA MET A 390 16.80 1.98 2.59
C MET A 390 16.69 1.85 1.07
N THR A 391 17.40 2.70 0.33
CA THR A 391 17.54 2.52 -1.12
C THR A 391 18.35 1.24 -1.36
N GLY A 392 17.80 0.27 -2.09
CA GLY A 392 18.41 -1.04 -2.36
C GLY A 392 19.75 -1.03 -3.11
N ARG A 393 20.39 0.14 -3.29
CA ARG A 393 21.71 0.32 -3.88
C ARG A 393 22.80 0.18 -2.80
N ARG A 394 22.98 -1.03 -2.26
CA ARG A 394 24.26 -1.37 -1.60
C ARG A 394 25.35 -1.53 -2.66
N SER A 395 25.98 -0.45 -3.10
CA SER A 395 27.38 -0.54 -3.52
C SER A 395 28.21 -0.47 -2.23
N GLY A 396 28.90 -1.55 -1.86
CA GLY A 396 29.54 -1.71 -0.56
C GLY A 396 30.33 -0.47 -0.11
N SER A 397 30.05 0.02 1.10
CA SER A 397 30.91 1.03 1.71
C SER A 397 32.22 0.34 2.10
N SER A 398 33.31 0.84 1.54
CA SER A 398 34.64 0.39 1.94
C SER A 398 35.14 1.31 3.06
N ARG A 399 36.00 0.79 3.94
CA ARG A 399 36.73 1.58 4.96
C ARG A 399 37.45 2.83 4.40
N ARG A 400 37.57 2.99 3.07
CA ARG A 400 38.13 4.18 2.41
C ARG A 400 37.18 5.39 2.44
N ASP A 401 35.86 5.18 2.41
CA ASP A 401 34.89 6.28 2.33
C ASP A 401 34.83 7.12 3.62
N LEU A 402 35.08 6.48 4.77
CA LEU A 402 35.25 7.16 6.06
C LEU A 402 36.56 7.98 6.11
N GLY A 403 37.62 7.52 5.43
CA GLY A 403 38.90 8.24 5.35
C GLY A 403 38.82 9.51 4.51
N ASP A 404 38.05 9.50 3.41
CA ASP A 404 37.83 10.66 2.53
C ASP A 404 36.98 11.76 3.21
N LEU A 405 36.08 11.42 4.15
CA LEU A 405 35.25 12.40 4.86
C LEU A 405 36.04 13.26 5.86
N PHE A 406 37.08 12.68 6.46
CA PHE A 406 37.93 13.34 7.46
C PHE A 406 39.29 13.81 6.88
N GLY A 407 39.56 13.54 5.60
CA GLY A 407 40.74 14.02 4.89
C GLY A 407 40.61 15.49 4.51
N ARG A 408 41.55 16.34 4.97
CA ARG A 408 41.69 17.73 4.49
C ARG A 408 42.26 17.75 3.07
N HIS A 409 41.44 17.48 2.06
CA HIS A 409 41.81 17.80 0.67
C HIS A 409 40.69 18.61 0.00
N GLY A 410 41.05 19.83 -0.41
CA GLY A 410 40.18 20.70 -1.18
C GLY A 410 39.97 20.11 -2.58
N GLY A 411 38.75 19.66 -2.87
CA GLY A 411 38.39 19.21 -4.21
C GLY A 411 37.00 18.59 -4.29
N ASN A 412 36.03 19.38 -4.77
CA ASN A 412 34.71 18.98 -5.25
C ASN A 412 33.58 18.80 -4.20
N LYS A 413 32.82 19.88 -3.94
CA LYS A 413 31.69 19.93 -3.00
C LYS A 413 30.60 18.88 -3.30
N ARG A 414 30.35 18.55 -4.58
CA ARG A 414 29.35 17.53 -4.97
C ARG A 414 29.69 16.13 -4.44
N ARG A 415 30.97 15.74 -4.49
CA ARG A 415 31.43 14.41 -4.03
C ARG A 415 31.38 14.30 -2.51
N HIS A 416 31.73 15.37 -1.78
CA HIS A 416 31.54 15.44 -0.32
C HIS A 416 30.07 15.40 0.09
N HIS A 417 29.17 16.05 -0.67
CA HIS A 417 27.73 15.98 -0.42
C HIS A 417 27.14 14.58 -0.67
N GLU A 418 27.55 13.89 -1.74
CA GLU A 418 27.14 12.49 -1.99
C GLU A 418 27.68 11.50 -0.94
N LEU A 419 28.90 11.74 -0.44
CA LEU A 419 29.48 10.97 0.67
C LEU A 419 28.77 11.26 2.00
N ALA A 420 28.44 12.52 2.28
CA ALA A 420 27.69 12.91 3.47
C ALA A 420 26.23 12.38 3.44
N SER A 421 25.57 12.37 2.28
CA SER A 421 24.24 11.78 2.12
C SER A 421 24.22 10.26 2.37
N ARG A 422 25.35 9.58 2.13
CA ARG A 422 25.52 8.15 2.45
C ARG A 422 25.82 7.87 3.92
N VAL A 423 26.37 8.84 4.65
CA VAL A 423 26.86 8.67 6.03
C VAL A 423 25.88 9.20 7.10
N LEU A 424 25.05 10.19 6.78
CA LEU A 424 24.16 10.86 7.75
C LEU A 424 22.67 10.45 7.69
N GLY A 425 22.33 9.45 6.89
CA GLY A 425 21.07 8.71 7.06
C GLY A 425 19.75 9.46 6.82
N GLY A 426 19.68 10.58 6.10
CA GLY A 426 18.39 11.30 5.87
C GLY A 426 18.25 12.06 4.55
N GLY A 427 19.12 11.81 3.58
CA GLY A 427 19.14 12.57 2.31
C GLY A 427 19.35 14.08 2.50
N ARG A 428 19.14 14.88 1.44
CA ARG A 428 19.28 16.36 1.53
C ARG A 428 18.10 17.01 2.27
N LEU A 429 16.89 16.44 2.17
CA LEU A 429 15.73 16.92 2.92
C LEU A 429 15.97 16.86 4.44
N GLY A 430 16.42 15.72 4.96
CA GLY A 430 16.74 15.57 6.37
C GLY A 430 17.85 16.50 6.85
N GLN A 431 18.81 16.86 5.99
CA GLN A 431 19.83 17.88 6.30
C GLN A 431 19.23 19.28 6.37
N MET A 432 18.38 19.66 5.41
CA MET A 432 17.72 20.97 5.39
C MET A 432 16.78 21.17 6.58
N LEU A 433 16.12 20.10 7.02
CA LEU A 433 15.20 20.10 8.16
C LEU A 433 15.86 19.61 9.46
N GLY A 434 17.18 19.43 9.44
CA GLY A 434 18.01 18.87 10.51
C GLY A 434 17.74 19.51 11.87
N ASP A 435 17.83 20.84 11.92
CA ASP A 435 17.64 21.62 13.13
C ASP A 435 16.21 21.54 13.66
N ILE A 436 15.21 21.54 12.78
CA ILE A 436 13.78 21.51 13.15
C ILE A 436 13.45 20.19 13.84
N PHE A 437 13.77 19.07 13.19
CA PHE A 437 13.48 17.73 13.70
C PHE A 437 14.50 17.25 14.75
N GLY A 438 15.66 17.92 14.86
CA GLY A 438 16.68 17.69 15.89
C GLY A 438 16.34 18.30 17.26
N GLY A 439 15.10 18.75 17.48
CA GLY A 439 14.57 19.19 18.76
C GLY A 439 14.55 20.71 18.99
N ARG A 440 15.11 21.53 18.08
CA ARG A 440 14.95 22.99 18.16
C ARG A 440 13.53 23.44 17.84
N GLY A 441 12.79 22.62 17.10
CA GLY A 441 11.51 23.02 16.54
C GLY A 441 11.66 24.11 15.48
N GLY A 442 10.57 24.47 14.83
CA GLY A 442 10.55 25.49 13.79
C GLY A 442 9.40 25.31 12.82
N THR A 443 9.42 26.10 11.76
CA THR A 443 8.42 26.07 10.70
C THR A 443 9.10 25.84 9.36
N TYR A 444 8.51 25.00 8.53
CA TYR A 444 8.89 24.83 7.12
C TYR A 444 7.63 24.65 6.27
N SER A 445 7.74 24.96 4.97
CA SER A 445 6.63 24.73 4.04
C SER A 445 6.79 23.36 3.38
N ASP A 446 5.73 22.55 3.47
CA ASP A 446 5.59 21.33 2.69
C ASP A 446 4.85 21.63 1.39
N TRP A 447 5.54 21.47 0.28
CA TRP A 447 5.02 21.74 -1.05
C TRP A 447 4.48 20.46 -1.66
N ASN A 448 3.20 20.48 -2.00
CA ASN A 448 2.49 19.34 -2.53
C ASN A 448 1.79 19.71 -3.82
N VAL A 449 1.67 18.76 -4.74
CA VAL A 449 0.68 18.85 -5.81
C VAL A 449 -0.59 18.16 -5.34
N ARG A 450 -1.70 18.88 -5.36
CA ARG A 450 -3.03 18.31 -5.24
C ARG A 450 -3.57 17.99 -6.62
N VAL A 451 -4.03 16.75 -6.80
CA VAL A 451 -4.72 16.30 -8.00
C VAL A 451 -6.16 15.97 -7.71
N GLU A 452 -7.01 16.30 -8.65
CA GLU A 452 -8.41 15.91 -8.63
C GLU A 452 -8.85 15.47 -10.01
N PHE A 453 -9.62 14.40 -10.09
CA PHE A 453 -10.17 13.91 -11.34
C PHE A 453 -11.39 13.01 -11.09
N ASP A 454 -12.11 12.67 -12.15
CA ASP A 454 -13.11 11.62 -12.15
C ASP A 454 -12.43 10.29 -12.45
N ARG A 455 -12.28 9.42 -11.43
CA ARG A 455 -11.57 8.14 -11.61
C ARG A 455 -12.28 7.21 -12.60
N MET A 456 -13.57 7.44 -12.85
CA MET A 456 -14.31 6.65 -13.82
C MET A 456 -14.09 7.10 -15.27
N GLU A 457 -13.38 8.20 -15.56
CA GLU A 457 -13.27 8.76 -16.94
C GLU A 457 -12.56 7.83 -17.93
N VAL A 458 -11.67 6.94 -17.46
CA VAL A 458 -10.81 6.12 -18.31
C VAL A 458 -11.29 4.66 -18.41
N GLY A 459 -12.00 4.14 -17.39
CA GLY A 459 -12.47 2.74 -17.35
C GLY A 459 -11.39 1.68 -17.14
N ARG A 460 -10.25 2.07 -16.57
CA ARG A 460 -9.14 1.24 -16.11
C ARG A 460 -8.23 2.07 -15.23
N SER A 461 -7.39 1.42 -14.44
CA SER A 461 -6.36 2.11 -13.66
C SER A 461 -5.44 2.98 -14.52
N PHE A 462 -5.03 4.11 -13.96
CA PHE A 462 -4.11 5.05 -14.58
C PHE A 462 -3.34 5.85 -13.52
N SER A 463 -2.31 6.56 -13.96
CA SER A 463 -1.43 7.34 -13.11
C SER A 463 -1.36 8.77 -13.62
N VAL A 464 -1.52 9.76 -12.72
CA VAL A 464 -1.13 11.14 -12.96
C VAL A 464 0.30 11.31 -12.45
N ILE A 465 1.24 11.42 -13.38
CA ILE A 465 2.69 11.35 -13.12
C ILE A 465 3.27 12.76 -13.16
N PHE A 466 4.05 13.10 -12.14
CA PHE A 466 4.71 14.39 -12.00
C PHE A 466 6.20 14.30 -12.27
N PHE A 467 6.70 15.33 -12.95
CA PHE A 467 8.09 15.45 -13.32
C PHE A 467 8.63 16.83 -12.96
N MET A 468 9.93 16.90 -12.75
CA MET A 468 10.69 18.14 -12.73
C MET A 468 11.57 18.20 -13.98
N ASP A 469 11.53 19.33 -14.69
CA ASP A 469 12.19 19.54 -15.98
C ASP A 469 11.51 18.76 -17.14
N SER A 470 12.28 18.10 -18.00
CA SER A 470 11.78 17.50 -19.24
C SER A 470 11.11 16.14 -18.99
N VAL A 471 10.02 15.88 -19.71
CA VAL A 471 9.39 14.56 -19.74
C VAL A 471 10.03 13.73 -20.87
N PRO A 472 10.50 12.49 -20.62
CA PRO A 472 10.99 11.60 -21.68
C PRO A 472 9.95 11.37 -22.78
N GLU A 473 10.38 11.12 -24.01
CA GLU A 473 9.47 10.87 -25.14
C GLU A 473 8.74 9.54 -25.01
N ASP A 474 9.42 8.48 -24.54
CA ASP A 474 8.83 7.16 -24.35
C ASP A 474 8.05 7.09 -23.02
N PRO A 475 6.72 6.88 -23.04
CA PRO A 475 5.92 6.73 -21.84
C PRO A 475 6.32 5.55 -20.95
N GLN A 476 7.00 4.55 -21.49
CA GLN A 476 7.48 3.42 -20.70
C GLN A 476 8.57 3.83 -19.70
N GLU A 477 9.29 4.92 -19.95
CA GLU A 477 10.36 5.40 -19.08
C GLU A 477 9.87 6.32 -17.95
N TRP A 478 8.62 6.78 -18.01
CA TRP A 478 8.11 7.85 -17.14
C TRP A 478 8.15 7.56 -15.65
N LEU A 479 7.92 6.32 -15.24
CA LEU A 479 7.99 5.91 -13.82
C LEU A 479 9.42 5.54 -13.38
N THR A 480 10.37 5.45 -14.31
CA THR A 480 11.74 5.00 -14.04
C THR A 480 12.79 6.07 -14.30
N CYS A 481 12.41 7.23 -14.84
CA CYS A 481 13.32 8.30 -15.18
C CYS A 481 13.72 9.14 -13.96
N ASP A 482 14.88 9.80 -14.03
CA ASP A 482 15.41 10.65 -12.96
C ASP A 482 14.57 11.93 -12.72
N GLN A 483 13.79 12.35 -13.71
CA GLN A 483 12.90 13.50 -13.66
C GLN A 483 11.59 13.20 -12.94
N PHE A 484 11.25 11.93 -12.74
CA PHE A 484 10.08 11.51 -11.97
C PHE A 484 10.17 12.07 -10.55
N VAL A 485 9.06 12.68 -10.11
CA VAL A 485 8.93 13.25 -8.77
C VAL A 485 8.10 12.32 -7.89
N GLY A 486 6.97 11.90 -8.43
CA GLY A 486 5.93 11.15 -7.73
C GLY A 486 4.71 10.99 -8.63
N ALA A 487 3.73 10.23 -8.18
CA ALA A 487 2.50 10.00 -8.92
C ALA A 487 1.32 9.69 -7.99
N HIS A 488 0.14 10.11 -8.43
CA HIS A 488 -1.10 9.67 -7.85
C HIS A 488 -1.77 8.67 -8.79
N HIS A 489 -2.24 7.56 -8.23
CA HIS A 489 -2.71 6.41 -8.99
C HIS A 489 -4.19 6.15 -8.74
N ALA A 490 -4.98 6.08 -9.81
CA ALA A 490 -6.38 5.66 -9.72
C ALA A 490 -6.45 4.13 -9.84
N PHE A 491 -6.88 3.43 -8.79
CA PHE A 491 -7.10 1.98 -8.82
C PHE A 491 -8.54 1.65 -9.22
N VAL A 492 -8.71 1.36 -10.51
CA VAL A 492 -10.03 1.23 -11.13
C VAL A 492 -10.10 -0.07 -11.92
N ARG A 493 -11.23 -0.77 -11.77
CA ARG A 493 -11.54 -1.97 -12.54
C ARG A 493 -11.35 -1.70 -14.04
N GLY A 494 -10.58 -2.56 -14.70
CA GLY A 494 -10.48 -2.57 -16.15
C GLY A 494 -11.73 -3.18 -16.77
N THR A 495 -12.38 -2.46 -17.69
CA THR A 495 -13.41 -3.03 -18.56
C THR A 495 -13.05 -2.81 -20.04
N ASP A 496 -13.46 -3.75 -20.91
CA ASP A 496 -13.25 -3.64 -22.37
C ASP A 496 -14.08 -2.47 -22.98
N SER A 497 -15.20 -2.13 -22.34
CA SER A 497 -16.02 -0.94 -22.56
C SER A 497 -16.24 -0.24 -21.23
N CYS A 498 -15.89 1.05 -21.13
CA CYS A 498 -16.19 1.82 -19.92
C CYS A 498 -17.67 2.23 -19.91
N GLU A 499 -18.57 1.29 -19.58
CA GLU A 499 -20.00 1.55 -19.48
C GLU A 499 -20.31 2.61 -18.41
N ALA A 500 -19.52 2.64 -17.33
CA ALA A 500 -19.58 3.69 -16.32
C ALA A 500 -19.31 5.10 -16.87
N CYS A 501 -18.29 5.23 -17.74
CA CYS A 501 -17.99 6.47 -18.46
C CYS A 501 -19.17 6.87 -19.36
N ALA A 502 -19.68 5.90 -20.13
CA ALA A 502 -20.74 6.10 -21.10
C ALA A 502 -22.06 6.54 -20.45
N ASN A 503 -22.31 6.08 -19.22
CA ASN A 503 -23.49 6.43 -18.44
C ASN A 503 -23.32 7.69 -17.58
N GLY A 504 -22.17 8.37 -17.65
CA GLY A 504 -21.92 9.64 -16.96
C GLY A 504 -21.81 9.52 -15.44
N MET A 505 -21.49 8.34 -14.90
CA MET A 505 -21.17 8.21 -13.48
C MET A 505 -19.86 8.93 -13.17
N LYS A 506 -19.89 9.78 -12.15
CA LYS A 506 -18.73 10.53 -11.69
C LYS A 506 -18.40 10.11 -10.27
N THR A 507 -17.18 9.65 -10.05
CA THR A 507 -16.63 9.50 -8.70
C THR A 507 -15.37 10.33 -8.64
N ARG A 508 -15.50 11.53 -8.06
CA ARG A 508 -14.36 12.43 -7.87
C ARG A 508 -13.40 11.79 -6.88
N GLU A 509 -12.14 11.80 -7.24
CA GLU A 509 -11.03 11.34 -6.42
C GLU A 509 -10.06 12.51 -6.25
N GLU A 510 -9.43 12.55 -5.08
CA GLU A 510 -8.44 13.54 -4.69
C GLU A 510 -7.17 12.84 -4.21
N GLY A 511 -6.02 13.43 -4.54
CA GLY A 511 -4.72 12.90 -4.20
C GLY A 511 -3.68 13.99 -4.02
N PHE A 512 -2.56 13.64 -3.38
CA PHE A 512 -1.46 14.54 -3.09
C PHE A 512 -0.14 13.89 -3.50
N VAL A 513 0.81 14.68 -3.96
CA VAL A 513 2.18 14.23 -4.30
C VAL A 513 3.17 15.21 -3.69
N SER A 514 4.04 14.71 -2.82
CA SER A 514 5.04 15.57 -2.14
C SER A 514 6.17 15.97 -3.08
N LEU A 515 6.48 17.27 -3.10
CA LEU A 515 7.57 17.82 -3.93
C LEU A 515 8.86 18.02 -3.14
N ASN A 516 8.80 18.04 -1.80
CA ASN A 516 9.89 18.51 -0.95
C ASN A 516 11.17 17.66 -1.09
N HIS A 517 11.05 16.34 -1.19
CA HIS A 517 12.22 15.49 -1.41
C HIS A 517 12.92 15.79 -2.74
N HIS A 518 12.15 16.00 -3.81
CA HIS A 518 12.72 16.28 -5.12
C HIS A 518 13.30 17.69 -5.18
N ILE A 519 12.62 18.69 -4.62
CA ILE A 519 13.15 20.06 -4.49
C ILE A 519 14.46 20.02 -3.71
N ALA A 520 14.50 19.34 -2.56
CA ALA A 520 15.72 19.21 -1.77
C ALA A 520 16.85 18.57 -2.58
N ASP A 521 16.62 17.45 -3.25
CA ASP A 521 17.69 16.69 -3.89
C ASP A 521 18.15 17.28 -5.23
N LYS A 522 17.23 17.84 -6.03
CA LYS A 522 17.45 18.13 -7.45
C LYS A 522 17.42 19.62 -7.78
N SER A 523 17.11 20.49 -6.82
CA SER A 523 17.27 21.95 -6.99
C SER A 523 18.51 22.47 -6.25
N ASP A 524 18.94 23.70 -6.53
CA ASP A 524 19.97 24.39 -5.75
C ASP A 524 19.40 25.20 -4.58
N LEU A 525 18.11 25.03 -4.27
CA LEU A 525 17.46 25.76 -3.18
C LEU A 525 17.98 25.32 -1.81
N LEU A 526 18.11 26.29 -0.91
CA LEU A 526 18.54 26.09 0.49
C LEU A 526 17.39 26.21 1.49
N SER A 527 16.19 26.57 1.01
CA SER A 527 14.97 26.63 1.83
C SER A 527 13.73 26.34 0.98
N PHE A 528 12.59 26.14 1.64
CA PHE A 528 11.28 25.94 1.02
C PHE A 528 10.43 27.21 1.00
N ALA A 529 11.07 28.39 1.00
CA ALA A 529 10.36 29.66 0.97
C ALA A 529 9.62 29.87 -0.37
N ALA A 530 8.43 30.46 -0.31
CA ALA A 530 7.54 30.60 -1.46
C ALA A 530 8.13 31.40 -2.63
N ASP A 531 8.91 32.44 -2.34
CA ASP A 531 9.61 33.27 -3.33
C ASP A 531 10.71 32.51 -4.10
N LEU A 532 11.18 31.38 -3.56
CA LEU A 532 12.14 30.49 -4.21
C LEU A 532 11.45 29.32 -4.92
N VAL A 533 10.47 28.70 -4.26
CA VAL A 533 9.85 27.47 -4.76
C VAL A 533 8.82 27.76 -5.86
N ALA A 534 7.97 28.78 -5.71
CA ALA A 534 6.92 29.04 -6.69
C ALA A 534 7.46 29.33 -8.12
N PRO A 535 8.51 30.16 -8.31
CA PRO A 535 9.10 30.37 -9.63
C PRO A 535 9.75 29.10 -10.22
N LEU A 536 10.36 28.26 -9.38
CA LEU A 536 10.93 26.98 -9.79
C LEU A 536 9.84 26.07 -10.36
N LEU A 537 8.75 25.89 -9.60
CA LEU A 537 7.64 25.02 -10.00
C LEU A 537 6.93 25.54 -11.26
N GLY A 538 6.70 26.86 -11.36
CA GLY A 538 6.08 27.46 -12.55
C GLY A 538 6.85 27.19 -13.84
N LYS A 539 8.19 27.06 -13.75
CA LYS A 539 9.04 26.78 -14.92
C LYS A 539 9.23 25.28 -15.18
N LYS A 540 9.36 24.47 -14.13
CA LYS A 540 9.90 23.11 -14.24
C LYS A 540 8.91 22.00 -13.94
N LEU A 541 7.87 22.23 -13.14
CA LEU A 541 6.89 21.19 -12.84
C LEU A 541 6.17 20.80 -14.13
N GLN A 542 6.12 19.51 -14.46
CA GLN A 542 5.37 18.95 -15.59
C GLN A 542 4.53 17.77 -15.11
N TRP A 543 3.46 17.45 -15.84
CA TRP A 543 2.66 16.26 -15.56
C TRP A 543 2.10 15.61 -16.82
N ARG A 544 1.88 14.31 -16.78
CA ARG A 544 1.24 13.51 -17.82
C ARG A 544 0.36 12.44 -17.20
N VAL A 545 -0.64 11.98 -17.95
CA VAL A 545 -1.50 10.87 -17.54
C VAL A 545 -1.16 9.64 -18.38
N LEU A 546 -0.93 8.52 -17.71
CA LEU A 546 -0.60 7.24 -18.34
C LEU A 546 -1.54 6.15 -17.80
N SER A 547 -2.27 5.48 -18.69
CA SER A 547 -3.04 4.29 -18.31
C SER A 547 -2.15 3.07 -18.20
N THR A 548 -2.62 2.09 -17.44
CA THR A 548 -1.92 0.83 -17.20
C THR A 548 -1.64 0.01 -18.47
N ASP A 549 -2.38 0.23 -19.56
CA ASP A 549 -2.10 -0.39 -20.87
C ASP A 549 -1.04 0.36 -21.69
N GLY A 550 -0.42 1.40 -21.12
CA GLY A 550 0.65 2.18 -21.73
C GLY A 550 0.20 3.35 -22.60
N LYS A 551 -1.11 3.68 -22.65
CA LYS A 551 -1.59 4.84 -23.42
C LYS A 551 -1.50 6.13 -22.64
N VAL A 552 -0.97 7.15 -23.29
CA VAL A 552 -1.01 8.54 -22.83
C VAL A 552 -2.44 9.06 -22.96
N ILE A 553 -2.96 9.65 -21.89
CA ILE A 553 -4.34 10.13 -21.82
C ILE A 553 -4.37 11.65 -21.63
N ASP A 554 -5.36 12.27 -22.25
CA ASP A 554 -5.78 13.64 -21.93
C ASP A 554 -7.06 13.57 -21.07
N LEU A 555 -6.91 13.82 -19.77
CA LEU A 555 -7.96 13.64 -18.78
C LEU A 555 -8.71 14.96 -18.59
N LYS A 556 -9.96 15.03 -19.05
CA LYS A 556 -10.74 16.28 -19.09
C LYS A 556 -11.16 16.76 -17.70
N SER A 557 -11.36 15.83 -16.77
CA SER A 557 -11.71 16.16 -15.38
C SER A 557 -10.50 16.60 -14.53
N LEU A 558 -9.28 16.48 -15.05
CA LEU A 558 -8.06 16.71 -14.29
C LEU A 558 -7.96 18.17 -13.81
N GLN A 559 -7.71 18.32 -12.52
CA GLN A 559 -7.30 19.58 -11.90
C GLN A 559 -6.03 19.35 -11.09
N VAL A 560 -4.99 20.09 -11.42
CA VAL A 560 -3.68 20.09 -10.77
C VAL A 560 -3.49 21.44 -10.11
N THR A 561 -3.34 21.43 -8.79
CA THR A 561 -3.12 22.63 -7.97
C THR A 561 -1.86 22.45 -7.13
N VAL A 562 -0.98 23.46 -7.08
CA VAL A 562 0.15 23.44 -6.14
C VAL A 562 -0.30 24.01 -4.80
N LEU A 563 0.00 23.30 -3.72
CA LEU A 563 -0.27 23.70 -2.35
C LEU A 563 1.04 23.95 -1.61
N GLU A 564 1.05 25.02 -0.82
CA GLU A 564 2.02 25.25 0.23
C GLU A 564 1.34 24.96 1.57
N VAL A 565 1.86 24.00 2.31
CA VAL A 565 1.34 23.56 3.61
C VAL A 565 2.37 23.92 4.67
N PRO A 566 2.22 25.05 5.39
CA PRO A 566 3.13 25.38 6.48
C PRO A 566 3.02 24.33 7.59
N LEU A 567 4.13 23.71 7.98
CA LEU A 567 4.21 22.75 9.07
C LEU A 567 5.02 23.34 10.21
N HIS A 568 4.44 23.32 11.41
CA HIS A 568 5.07 23.82 12.62
C HIS A 568 5.39 22.67 13.58
N LEU A 569 6.65 22.51 13.94
CA LEU A 569 7.08 21.55 14.96
C LEU A 569 7.52 22.32 16.20
N SER A 570 6.76 22.25 17.29
CA SER A 570 7.14 22.85 18.57
C SER A 570 8.39 22.15 19.14
N PRO A 571 9.26 22.86 19.88
CA PRO A 571 10.38 22.21 20.58
C PRO A 571 9.88 21.07 21.49
N GLY A 572 10.44 19.87 21.32
CA GLY A 572 10.04 18.68 22.06
C GLY A 572 8.75 18.00 21.59
N ALA A 573 8.04 18.57 20.60
CA ALA A 573 6.97 17.85 19.90
C ALA A 573 7.57 16.80 18.96
N TYR A 574 6.83 15.73 18.74
CA TYR A 574 7.25 14.61 17.90
C TYR A 574 6.53 14.58 16.54
N LEU A 575 5.40 15.29 16.40
CA LEU A 575 4.67 15.47 15.13
C LEU A 575 4.44 16.96 14.84
N PRO A 576 4.47 17.37 13.57
CA PRO A 576 4.15 18.74 13.18
C PRO A 576 2.64 19.03 13.30
N THR A 577 2.30 20.31 13.47
CA THR A 577 0.94 20.82 13.28
C THR A 577 0.83 21.57 11.97
N VAL A 578 -0.35 21.48 11.35
CA VAL A 578 -0.62 22.10 10.06
C VAL A 578 -1.06 23.55 10.25
N GLY A 579 -0.37 24.46 9.57
CA GLY A 579 -0.73 25.87 9.45
C GLY A 579 -1.77 26.13 8.36
N LYS A 580 -2.02 27.40 8.06
CA LYS A 580 -2.96 27.77 7.01
C LYS A 580 -2.40 27.37 5.63
N VAL A 581 -3.05 26.41 4.97
CA VAL A 581 -2.72 25.99 3.60
C VAL A 581 -2.92 27.14 2.62
N VAL A 582 -1.96 27.32 1.71
CA VAL A 582 -2.00 28.31 0.63
C VAL A 582 -2.06 27.59 -0.70
N SER A 583 -3.04 27.95 -1.53
CA SER A 583 -3.21 27.41 -2.88
C SER A 583 -2.56 28.34 -3.91
N TRP A 584 -1.67 27.78 -4.74
CA TRP A 584 -0.89 28.47 -5.76
C TRP A 584 -1.39 28.13 -7.16
N GLN A 585 -2.64 28.49 -7.47
CA GLN A 585 -3.29 28.19 -8.76
C GLN A 585 -2.52 28.78 -9.95
N ASN A 586 -1.91 29.96 -9.77
CA ASN A 586 -1.13 30.64 -10.79
C ASN A 586 0.07 29.83 -11.31
N ILE A 587 0.57 28.84 -10.57
CA ILE A 587 1.66 27.96 -11.01
C ILE A 587 1.20 27.00 -12.12
N THR A 588 -0.07 26.59 -12.08
CA THR A 588 -0.62 25.59 -13.02
C THR A 588 -1.62 26.21 -14.01
N GLN A 589 -2.10 27.42 -13.76
CA GLN A 589 -3.08 28.11 -14.58
C GLN A 589 -2.68 28.19 -16.07
N GLY A 590 -3.66 27.94 -16.96
CA GLY A 590 -3.46 27.99 -18.41
C GLY A 590 -2.71 26.79 -19.00
N ARG A 591 -2.34 25.80 -18.17
CA ARG A 591 -1.74 24.53 -18.60
C ARG A 591 -2.80 23.44 -18.62
N ASN A 592 -2.62 22.42 -19.45
CA ASN A 592 -3.60 21.35 -19.57
C ASN A 592 -3.82 20.62 -18.23
N GLY A 593 -5.07 20.53 -17.78
CA GLY A 593 -5.43 20.00 -16.46
C GLY A 593 -5.01 20.87 -15.26
N GLY A 594 -4.49 22.09 -15.48
CA GLY A 594 -4.19 23.02 -14.39
C GLY A 594 -5.46 23.65 -13.80
N SER A 595 -5.44 23.93 -12.49
CA SER A 595 -6.54 24.64 -11.82
C SER A 595 -6.72 26.08 -12.34
N TYR A 596 -7.96 26.55 -12.39
CA TYR A 596 -8.35 27.88 -12.87
C TYR A 596 -8.51 28.90 -11.76
#